data_AF-R6WD63-F1
#
_entry.id   AF-R6WD63-F1
#
_cell.length_a   1.000
_cell.length_b   1.000
_cell.length_c   1.000
_cell.angle_alpha   90.00
_cell.angle_beta   90.00
_cell.angle_gamma   90.00
#
_symmetry.space_group_name_H-M   'P 1'
#
loop_
_entity.id
_entity.type
_entity.pdbx_description
1 polymer ?
#
loop_
_entity_poly.entity_id
_entity_poly.type
_entity_poly.pdbx_seq_one_letter_code
_entity_poly.pdbx_strand_id
1 'polypeptide(L)' 'MDAHQKKKIAPIVITVLIVLYYLLYFCLVISLVPVVLKVVLAVIPAALGGAMIYVCMERIKEIDGGEEDDLSKY' A
#
# COMPACT_ATOMS: atom_id res chain seq x y z
N MET A 1 23.20 -7.92 2.38
CA MET A 1 22.00 -7.08 2.13
C MET A 1 22.46 -5.65 2.10
N ASP A 2 22.47 -5.04 0.92
CA ASP A 2 22.87 -3.64 0.74
C ASP A 2 22.00 -2.70 1.57
N ALA A 3 22.55 -1.55 1.98
CA ALA A 3 21.81 -0.55 2.75
C ALA A 3 20.51 -0.15 2.04
N HIS A 4 20.55 -0.11 0.71
CA HIS A 4 19.40 0.09 -0.18
C HIS A 4 18.29 -0.93 -0.01
N GLN A 5 18.67 -2.21 -0.01
CA GLN A 5 17.73 -3.32 0.12
C GLN A 5 17.03 -3.27 1.48
N LYS A 6 17.73 -2.86 2.55
CA LYS A 6 17.14 -2.67 3.88
C LYS A 6 16.08 -1.57 3.91
N LYS A 7 16.33 -0.44 3.23
CA LYS A 7 15.41 0.70 3.21
C LYS A 7 14.10 0.40 2.47
N LYS A 8 14.14 -0.45 1.44
CA LYS A 8 12.94 -0.89 0.70
C LYS A 8 12.01 -1.81 1.49
N ILE A 9 12.53 -2.52 2.50
CA ILE A 9 11.74 -3.49 3.27
C ILE A 9 10.60 -2.78 4.01
N ALA A 10 10.86 -1.63 4.63
CA ALA A 10 9.86 -0.90 5.40
C ALA A 10 8.61 -0.51 4.56
N PRO A 11 8.74 0.22 3.43
CA PRO A 11 7.58 0.57 2.61
C PRO A 11 6.89 -0.67 2.00
N ILE A 12 7.65 -1.69 1.59
CA ILE A 12 7.07 -2.93 1.03
C ILE A 12 6.23 -3.66 2.08
N VAL A 13 6.78 -3.88 3.28
CA VAL A 13 6.09 -4.59 4.37
C VAL A 13 4.81 -3.85 4.76
N ILE A 14 4.87 -2.53 4.92
CA ILE A 14 3.69 -1.71 5.26
C ILE A 14 2.63 -1.81 4.16
N THR A 15 3.05 -1.72 2.89
CA THR A 15 2.13 -1.83 1.75
C THR A 15 1.46 -3.21 1.72
N VAL A 16 2.21 -4.29 1.92
CA VAL A 16 1.67 -5.65 1.96
C VAL A 16 0.68 -5.81 3.11
N LEU A 17 1.01 -5.33 4.31
CA LEU A 17 0.11 -5.39 5.48
C LEU A 17 -1.21 -4.65 5.23
N ILE A 18 -1.16 -3.45 4.64
CA ILE A 18 -2.35 -2.66 4.32
C ILE A 18 -3.19 -3.33 3.23
N VAL A 19 -2.57 -3.84 2.17
CA VAL A 19 -3.28 -4.57 1.11
C VAL A 19 -3.97 -5.81 1.68
N LEU A 20 -3.29 -6.56 2.55
CA LEU A 20 -3.85 -7.75 3.19
C LEU A 20 -5.01 -7.38 4.13
N TYR A 21 -4.87 -6.28 4.88
CA TYR A 21 -5.96 -5.73 5.69
C TYR A 21 -7.17 -5.35 4.83
N TYR A 22 -6.98 -4.68 3.69
CA TYR A 22 -8.09 -4.33 2.79
C TYR A 22 -8.74 -5.56 2.15
N LEU A 23 -7.98 -6.60 1.83
CA LEU A 23 -8.54 -7.87 1.36
C LEU A 23 -9.42 -8.54 2.42
N LEU A 24 -8.95 -8.60 3.68
CA LEU A 24 -9.74 -9.14 4.79
C LEU A 24 -11.01 -8.32 5.02
N TYR A 25 -10.89 -6.99 5.05
CA TYR A 25 -12.03 -6.08 5.13
C TYR A 25 -13.04 -6.36 4.01
N PHE A 26 -12.56 -6.52 2.78
CA PHE A 26 -13.40 -6.78 1.62
C PHE A 26 -14.16 -8.12 1.74
N CYS A 27 -13.48 -9.18 2.18
CA CYS A 27 -14.13 -10.49 2.44
C CYS A 27 -15.25 -10.40 3.48
N LEU A 28 -15.06 -9.59 4.54
CA LEU A 28 -16.08 -9.39 5.58
C LEU A 28 -17.26 -8.57 5.06
N VAL A 29 -17.01 -7.48 4.32
CA VAL A 29 -18.06 -6.62 3.74
C VAL A 29 -18.94 -7.39 2.75
N ILE A 30 -18.35 -8.24 1.91
CA ILE A 30 -19.11 -9.10 0.99
C ILE A 30 -20.07 -10.03 1.75
N SER A 31 -19.72 -10.46 2.96
CA SER A 31 -20.52 -11.39 3.74
C SER A 31 -21.69 -10.71 4.48
N LEU A 32 -21.60 -9.40 4.76
CA LEU A 32 -22.52 -8.70 5.68
C LEU A 32 -23.46 -7.69 5.01
N VAL A 33 -23.15 -7.22 3.80
CA VAL A 33 -23.80 -6.03 3.21
C VAL A 33 -24.60 -6.38 1.95
N PRO A 34 -25.71 -5.70 1.60
CA PRO A 34 -26.40 -5.91 0.31
C PRO A 34 -25.57 -5.48 -0.92
N VAL A 35 -25.83 -6.10 -2.07
CA VAL A 35 -24.97 -6.05 -3.29
C VAL A 35 -24.62 -4.64 -3.76
N VAL A 36 -25.56 -3.68 -3.70
CA VAL A 36 -25.31 -2.30 -4.15
C VAL A 36 -24.26 -1.60 -3.29
N LEU A 37 -24.37 -1.74 -1.97
CA LEU A 37 -23.40 -1.17 -1.02
C LEU A 37 -22.06 -1.92 -1.06
N LYS A 38 -22.05 -3.22 -1.40
CA LYS A 38 -20.80 -3.98 -1.58
C LYS A 38 -19.91 -3.34 -2.64
N VAL A 39 -20.46 -2.95 -3.79
CA VAL A 39 -19.67 -2.40 -4.91
C VAL A 39 -19.05 -1.06 -4.52
N VAL A 40 -19.82 -0.16 -3.91
CA VAL A 40 -19.31 1.15 -3.48
C VAL A 40 -18.22 0.99 -2.42
N LEU A 41 -18.43 0.11 -1.43
CA LEU A 41 -17.45 -0.19 -0.38
C LEU A 41 -16.27 -1.02 -0.88
N ALA A 42 -16.36 -1.66 -2.04
CA ALA A 42 -15.24 -2.35 -2.71
C ALA A 42 -14.28 -1.36 -3.38
N VAL A 43 -14.87 -0.41 -4.11
CA VAL A 43 -14.15 0.47 -5.03
C VAL A 43 -13.22 1.40 -4.26
N ILE A 44 -13.65 1.90 -3.10
CA ILE A 44 -12.86 2.81 -2.27
C ILE A 44 -11.55 2.16 -1.78
N PRO A 45 -11.56 1.04 -1.03
CA PRO A 45 -10.33 0.38 -0.59
C PRO A 45 -9.51 -0.18 -1.76
N ALA A 46 -10.13 -0.57 -2.87
CA ALA A 46 -9.39 -0.97 -4.07
C ALA A 46 -8.60 0.22 -4.67
N ALA A 47 -9.23 1.40 -4.79
CA ALA A 47 -8.56 2.61 -5.26
C ALA A 47 -7.43 3.04 -4.30
N LEU A 48 -7.67 3.01 -2.99
CA LEU A 48 -6.67 3.32 -1.97
C LEU A 48 -5.51 2.31 -1.98
N GLY A 49 -5.80 1.02 -2.14
CA GLY A 49 -4.79 -0.03 -2.29
C GLY A 49 -3.92 0.16 -3.52
N GLY A 50 -4.54 0.51 -4.66
CA GLY A 50 -3.82 0.86 -5.89
C GLY A 50 -2.91 2.07 -5.72
N ALA A 51 -3.42 3.15 -5.09
CA ALA A 51 -2.64 4.34 -4.78
C ALA A 51 -1.45 4.03 -3.85
N MET A 52 -1.65 3.21 -2.82
CA MET A 52 -0.58 2.77 -1.92
C MET A 52 0.51 1.99 -2.64
N ILE A 53 0.14 1.09 -3.56
CA ILE A 53 1.12 0.36 -4.38
C ILE A 53 1.91 1.33 -5.27
N TYR A 54 1.23 2.30 -5.90
CA TYR A 54 1.88 3.32 -6.73
C TYR A 54 2.92 4.13 -5.94
N VAL A 55 2.53 4.65 -4.77
CA VAL A 55 3.46 5.41 -3.89
C VAL A 55 4.61 4.54 -3.41
N CYS A 56 4.37 3.27 -3.10
CA CYS A 56 5.43 2.32 -2.73
C CYS A 56 6.43 2.11 -3.88
N MET A 57 5.95 1.99 -5.11
CA MET A 57 6.83 1.89 -6.29
C MET A 57 7.65 3.17 -6.51
N GLU A 58 7.04 4.34 -6.31
CA GLU A 58 7.74 5.63 -6.40
C GLU A 58 8.84 5.74 -5.34
N ARG A 59 8.55 5.40 -4.08
CA ARG A 59 9.57 5.32 -3.02
C ARG A 59 10.69 4.33 -3.31
N ILE A 60 10.38 3.16 -3.89
CA ILE A 60 11.41 2.20 -4.29
C ILE A 60 12.31 2.79 -5.38
N LYS A 61 11.74 3.52 -6.35
CA LYS A 61 12.50 4.20 -7.42
C LYS A 61 13.36 5.33 -6.88
N GLU A 62 12.86 6.13 -5.94
CA GLU A 62 13.65 7.20 -5.29
C GLU A 62 14.82 6.63 -4.50
N ILE A 63 14.58 5.56 -3.74
CA ILE A 63 15.65 4.78 -3.12
C ILE A 63 16.62 4.39 -4.23
N ASP A 64 16.21 3.59 -5.22
CA ASP A 64 17.09 3.13 -6.33
C ASP A 64 17.86 4.22 -7.08
N GLY A 65 17.26 5.40 -7.28
CA GLY A 65 17.87 6.56 -7.94
C GLY A 65 18.82 7.36 -7.05
N GLY A 66 18.85 7.11 -5.74
CA GLY A 66 19.65 7.89 -4.79
C GLY A 66 19.08 9.28 -4.50
N GLU A 67 17.87 9.59 -5.00
CA GLU A 67 17.09 10.79 -4.69
C GLU A 67 16.27 10.56 -3.42
N GLU A 68 16.93 10.04 -2.39
CA GLU A 68 16.25 9.76 -1.13
C GLU A 68 15.82 11.08 -0.47
N ASP A 69 14.52 11.33 -0.48
CA ASP A 69 13.85 12.32 0.35
C ASP A 69 13.89 11.85 1.81
N ASP A 70 15.05 12.05 2.41
CA ASP A 70 15.37 11.67 3.78
C ASP A 70 14.88 12.77 4.73
N LEU A 71 13.82 12.46 5.48
CA LEU A 71 13.24 13.34 6.49
C LEU A 71 14.25 13.74 7.58
N SER A 72 15.37 13.02 7.73
CA SER A 72 16.44 13.40 8.67
C SER A 72 17.23 14.65 8.25
N LYS A 73 17.03 15.16 7.03
CA LYS A 73 17.63 16.41 6.54
C LYS A 73 16.83 17.68 6.88
N TYR A 74 15.72 17.56 7.58
CA TYR A 74 14.88 18.68 8.05
C TYR A 74 14.82 18.71 9.59
#